data_AF-A0A6A5GNH1-F1
#
_entry.id   AF-A0A6A5GNH1-F1
#
_cell.length_a   1.000
_cell.length_b   1.000
_cell.length_c   1.000
_cell.angle_alpha   90.00
_cell.angle_beta   90.00
_cell.angle_gamma   90.00
#
_symmetry.space_group_name_H-M   'P 1'
#
loop_
_entity.id
_entity.type
_entity.pdbx_description
1 polymer ?
#
loop_
_entity_poly.entity_id
_entity_poly.type
_entity_poly.pdbx_seq_one_letter_code
_entity_poly.pdbx_strand_id
1 'polypeptide(L)'
;MLGKLVFLAVIGVFLVDATCDTTKFVACQDKFADKLGIDRVYNWLNPLGLTLQIQDIYINGGVAAERGLNVVCNAYNSMVQCLSDASTTTFECFDIGYLLTHSSAPNQAYSYGFLMSMLQYQCGAGFYLASDNWQCMQRIYNGKNATMYGCITDFVLNAQEDPKRGCNYVQTGMDCFSKASILQGCPDELKYYGCESFRQYSLPQFARCDKQCSIDTQYRGI
;
A
#
# COMPACT_ATOMS: atom_id res chain seq x y z
N MET A 1 42.59 -2.58 -49.58
CA MET A 1 42.34 -2.22 -48.17
C MET A 1 41.53 -0.93 -48.16
N LEU A 2 40.23 -0.99 -47.86
CA LEU A 2 39.43 0.20 -47.57
C LEU A 2 38.25 -0.24 -46.67
N GLY A 3 38.44 -0.14 -45.36
CA GLY A 3 37.43 -0.49 -44.37
C GLY A 3 36.35 0.58 -44.33
N LYS A 4 35.08 0.17 -44.52
CA LYS A 4 33.94 1.06 -44.32
C LYS A 4 33.59 1.09 -42.83
N LEU A 5 33.69 2.28 -42.24
CA LEU A 5 33.27 2.63 -40.90
C LEU A 5 31.77 2.35 -40.71
N VAL A 6 31.44 1.56 -39.69
CA VAL A 6 30.09 1.42 -39.17
C VAL A 6 29.88 2.52 -38.13
N PHE A 7 29.01 3.49 -38.42
CA PHE A 7 28.53 4.45 -37.43
C PHE A 7 27.51 3.75 -36.51
N LEU A 8 27.92 3.43 -35.29
CA LEU A 8 27.03 3.08 -34.20
C LEU A 8 26.38 4.37 -33.68
N ALA A 9 25.10 4.58 -34.01
CA ALA A 9 24.29 5.58 -33.35
C ALA A 9 24.05 5.12 -31.90
N VAL A 10 24.74 5.75 -30.95
CA VAL A 10 24.44 5.61 -29.53
C VAL A 10 23.13 6.38 -29.30
N ILE A 11 22.01 5.66 -29.22
CA ILE A 11 20.78 6.21 -28.67
C ILE A 11 21.05 6.38 -27.17
N GLY A 12 21.48 7.58 -26.78
CA GLY A 12 21.48 7.99 -25.38
C GLY A 12 20.04 8.04 -24.93
N VAL A 13 19.60 7.03 -24.19
CA VAL A 13 18.40 7.15 -23.37
C VAL A 13 18.78 8.14 -22.28
N PHE A 14 18.34 9.39 -22.41
CA PHE A 14 18.32 10.30 -21.27
C PHE A 14 17.38 9.67 -20.25
N LEU A 15 17.95 9.09 -19.19
CA LEU A 15 17.21 8.88 -17.96
C LEU A 15 16.84 10.28 -17.48
N VAL A 16 15.66 10.75 -17.85
CA VAL A 16 15.04 11.86 -17.16
C VAL A 16 14.91 11.37 -15.72
N ASP A 17 15.66 11.95 -14.79
CA ASP A 17 15.37 11.85 -13.36
C ASP A 17 13.99 12.50 -13.18
N ALA A 18 12.95 11.72 -13.44
CA ALA A 18 11.58 12.11 -13.15
C ALA A 18 11.52 12.18 -11.61
N THR A 19 11.67 13.39 -11.10
CA THR A 19 11.53 13.69 -9.69
C THR A 19 10.08 14.07 -9.45
N CYS A 20 9.50 13.58 -8.36
CA CYS A 20 8.12 13.90 -8.03
C CYS A 20 7.95 15.43 -7.85
N ASP A 21 7.02 16.01 -8.61
CA ASP A 21 6.62 17.41 -8.43
C ASP A 21 5.73 17.52 -7.19
N THR A 22 6.27 18.09 -6.11
CA THR A 22 5.57 18.18 -4.81
C THR A 22 4.23 18.90 -4.91
N THR A 23 4.14 19.94 -5.75
CA THR A 23 2.91 20.73 -5.88
C THR A 23 1.81 19.88 -6.52
N LYS A 24 2.16 19.13 -7.57
CA LYS A 24 1.21 18.21 -8.23
C LYS A 24 0.87 17.03 -7.34
N PHE A 25 1.85 16.48 -6.61
CA PHE A 25 1.62 15.39 -5.65
C PHE A 25 0.61 15.80 -4.57
N VAL A 26 0.78 16.98 -3.95
CA VAL A 26 -0.16 17.51 -2.96
C VAL A 26 -1.55 17.71 -3.56
N ALA A 27 -1.65 18.24 -4.78
CA ALA A 27 -2.94 18.37 -5.46
C ALA A 27 -3.62 17.00 -5.72
N CYS A 28 -2.85 15.98 -6.07
CA CYS A 28 -3.38 14.62 -6.24
C CYS A 28 -3.76 13.95 -4.92
N GLN A 29 -3.03 14.25 -3.83
CA GLN A 29 -3.39 13.83 -2.48
C GLN A 29 -4.70 14.49 -2.01
N ASP A 30 -4.92 15.76 -2.31
CA ASP A 30 -6.18 16.43 -2.04
C ASP A 30 -7.34 15.76 -2.79
N LYS A 31 -7.13 15.40 -4.06
CA LYS A 31 -8.11 14.65 -4.85
C LYS A 31 -8.41 13.27 -4.24
N PHE A 32 -7.41 12.62 -3.65
CA PHE A 32 -7.60 11.36 -2.93
C PHE A 32 -8.49 11.55 -1.70
N ALA A 33 -8.19 12.54 -0.86
CA ALA A 33 -8.98 12.87 0.33
C ALA A 33 -10.43 13.24 -0.04
N ASP A 34 -10.61 14.08 -1.06
CA ASP A 34 -11.93 14.47 -1.56
C ASP A 34 -12.75 13.26 -2.04
N LYS A 35 -12.10 12.30 -2.71
CA LYS A 35 -12.75 11.06 -3.18
C LYS A 35 -13.11 10.10 -2.05
N LEU A 36 -12.31 10.07 -0.99
CA LEU A 36 -12.63 9.32 0.23
C LEU A 36 -13.72 10.01 1.06
N GLY A 37 -13.91 11.33 0.88
CA GLY A 37 -14.81 12.14 1.69
C GLY A 37 -14.25 12.43 3.09
N ILE A 38 -12.92 12.58 3.20
CA ILE A 38 -12.22 12.81 4.46
C ILE A 38 -11.55 14.19 4.46
N ASP A 39 -11.18 14.69 5.63
CA ASP A 39 -10.43 15.94 5.74
C ASP A 39 -9.03 15.81 5.11
N ARG A 40 -8.62 16.83 4.33
CA ARG A 40 -7.31 16.89 3.65
C ARG A 40 -6.13 16.95 4.62
N VAL A 41 -6.34 17.20 5.91
CA VAL A 41 -5.27 17.04 6.93
C VAL A 41 -4.80 15.59 7.06
N TYR A 42 -5.60 14.60 6.64
CA TYR A 42 -5.24 13.20 6.60
C TYR A 42 -4.50 12.88 5.30
N ASN A 43 -3.20 13.14 5.29
CA ASN A 43 -2.36 13.07 4.10
C ASN A 43 -0.99 12.46 4.42
N TRP A 44 -0.02 12.63 3.52
CA TRP A 44 1.35 12.13 3.68
C TRP A 44 2.14 12.71 4.86
N LEU A 45 1.69 13.84 5.43
CA LEU A 45 2.20 14.40 6.70
C LEU A 45 1.47 13.83 7.93
N ASN A 46 0.34 13.16 7.75
CA ASN A 46 -0.43 12.49 8.81
C ASN A 46 -0.91 11.09 8.34
N PRO A 47 0.02 10.18 8.00
CA PRO A 47 -0.32 8.87 7.44
C PRO A 47 -1.04 7.97 8.44
N LEU A 48 -0.81 8.15 9.74
CA LEU A 48 -1.54 7.43 10.77
C LEU A 48 -3.02 7.83 10.79
N GLY A 49 -3.30 9.14 10.80
CA GLY A 49 -4.68 9.63 10.68
C GLY A 49 -5.36 9.14 9.41
N LEU A 50 -4.65 9.17 8.27
CA LEU A 50 -5.13 8.63 7.00
C LEU A 50 -5.45 7.13 7.07
N THR A 51 -4.59 6.33 7.73
CA THR A 51 -4.83 4.90 7.94
C THR A 51 -6.11 4.65 8.72
N LEU A 52 -6.34 5.41 9.79
CA LEU A 52 -7.55 5.28 10.60
C LEU A 52 -8.81 5.65 9.82
N GLN A 53 -8.76 6.69 8.98
CA GLN A 53 -9.88 7.06 8.11
C GLN A 53 -10.18 5.96 7.07
N ILE A 54 -9.15 5.38 6.45
CA ILE A 54 -9.32 4.28 5.49
C ILE A 54 -9.94 3.05 6.17
N GLN A 55 -9.51 2.72 7.38
CA GLN A 55 -10.09 1.64 8.17
C GLN A 55 -11.57 1.90 8.49
N ASP A 56 -11.94 3.13 8.86
CA ASP A 56 -13.33 3.50 9.07
C ASP A 56 -14.16 3.30 7.80
N ILE A 57 -13.63 3.70 6.64
CA ILE A 57 -14.28 3.51 5.33
C ILE A 57 -14.44 2.02 5.01
N TYR A 58 -13.45 1.16 5.33
CA TYR A 58 -13.59 -0.29 5.16
C TYR A 58 -14.74 -0.88 5.99
N ILE A 59 -15.03 -0.33 7.16
CA ILE A 59 -16.12 -0.78 8.03
C ILE A 59 -17.46 -0.22 7.57
N ASN A 60 -17.52 1.10 7.32
CA ASN A 60 -18.76 1.85 7.17
C ASN A 60 -19.18 2.09 5.71
N GLY A 61 -18.32 1.80 4.73
CA GLY A 61 -18.63 1.93 3.31
C GLY A 61 -18.53 3.36 2.75
N GLY A 62 -17.98 4.31 3.53
CA GLY A 62 -17.79 5.70 3.12
C GLY A 62 -19.08 6.44 2.76
N VAL A 63 -18.95 7.54 2.02
CA VAL A 63 -20.05 8.49 1.71
C VAL A 63 -21.13 7.91 0.78
N ALA A 64 -20.83 6.84 0.05
CA ALA A 64 -21.71 6.26 -0.97
C ALA A 64 -22.45 4.98 -0.53
N ALA A 65 -22.27 4.53 0.72
CA ALA A 65 -22.77 3.24 1.22
C ALA A 65 -22.38 2.05 0.33
N GLU A 66 -21.25 2.17 -0.37
CA GLU A 66 -20.67 1.12 -1.19
C GLU A 66 -19.82 0.17 -0.34
N ARG A 67 -19.31 -0.90 -0.95
CA ARG A 67 -18.25 -1.71 -0.32
C ARG A 67 -17.07 -0.78 -0.03
N GLY A 68 -16.65 -0.66 1.23
CA GLY A 68 -15.54 0.21 1.62
C GLY A 68 -14.27 0.00 0.80
N LEU A 69 -13.99 -1.24 0.38
CA LEU A 69 -12.89 -1.54 -0.54
C LEU A 69 -13.02 -0.81 -1.88
N ASN A 70 -14.23 -0.77 -2.46
CA ASN A 70 -14.47 -0.06 -3.71
C ASN A 70 -14.23 1.43 -3.55
N VAL A 71 -14.70 2.02 -2.43
CA VAL A 71 -14.50 3.45 -2.14
C VAL A 71 -13.01 3.78 -2.07
N VAL A 72 -12.25 3.03 -1.28
CA VAL A 72 -10.81 3.24 -1.12
C VAL A 72 -10.07 3.06 -2.44
N CYS A 73 -10.40 2.01 -3.20
CA CYS A 73 -9.71 1.73 -4.45
C CYS A 73 -10.08 2.68 -5.59
N ASN A 74 -11.32 3.15 -5.66
CA ASN A 74 -11.72 4.20 -6.59
C ASN A 74 -10.99 5.51 -6.29
N ALA A 75 -10.85 5.86 -5.00
CA ALA A 75 -10.08 7.03 -4.59
C ALA A 75 -8.59 6.88 -4.92
N TYR A 76 -7.99 5.72 -4.60
CA TYR A 76 -6.58 5.44 -4.90
C TYR A 76 -6.30 5.50 -6.40
N ASN A 77 -7.13 4.86 -7.23
CA ASN A 77 -6.99 4.92 -8.69
C ASN A 77 -7.17 6.34 -9.24
N SER A 78 -8.05 7.15 -8.64
CA SER A 78 -8.19 8.58 -8.99
C SER A 78 -6.93 9.39 -8.67
N MET A 79 -6.22 9.03 -7.59
CA MET A 79 -4.92 9.61 -7.25
C MET A 79 -3.83 9.20 -8.25
N VAL A 80 -3.74 7.91 -8.57
CA VAL A 80 -2.79 7.38 -9.55
C VAL A 80 -3.00 8.04 -10.92
N GLN A 81 -4.25 8.16 -11.36
CA GLN A 81 -4.57 8.86 -12.62
C GLN A 81 -4.14 10.33 -12.57
N CYS A 82 -4.39 11.02 -11.45
CA CYS A 82 -3.96 12.41 -11.28
C CYS A 82 -2.44 12.57 -11.39
N LEU A 83 -1.66 11.66 -10.78
CA LEU A 83 -0.20 11.66 -10.89
C LEU A 83 0.23 11.44 -12.34
N SER A 84 -0.39 10.49 -13.03
CA SER A 84 -0.10 10.23 -14.44
C SER A 84 -0.41 11.44 -15.33
N ASP A 85 -1.56 12.09 -15.14
CA ASP A 85 -1.94 13.31 -15.88
C ASP A 85 -0.96 14.46 -15.60
N ALA A 86 -0.38 14.49 -14.39
CA ALA A 86 0.65 15.40 -13.96
C ALA A 86 2.06 15.10 -14.53
N SER A 87 2.21 14.01 -15.30
CA SER A 87 3.50 13.49 -15.79
C SER A 87 4.46 13.07 -14.67
N THR A 88 3.92 12.49 -13.60
CA THR A 88 4.69 11.86 -12.51
C THR A 88 4.10 10.49 -12.18
N THR A 89 4.75 9.71 -11.32
CA THR A 89 4.32 8.34 -11.01
C THR A 89 4.22 8.09 -9.50
N THR A 90 3.53 7.01 -9.14
CA THR A 90 3.53 6.50 -7.76
C THR A 90 4.93 6.07 -7.31
N PHE A 91 5.76 5.56 -8.23
CA PHE A 91 7.14 5.18 -7.93
C PHE A 91 8.00 6.38 -7.53
N GLU A 92 7.72 7.56 -8.08
CA GLU A 92 8.45 8.79 -7.76
C GLU A 92 7.90 9.44 -6.50
N CYS A 93 6.58 9.55 -6.38
CA CYS A 93 5.94 10.33 -5.32
C CYS A 93 5.70 9.56 -4.02
N PHE A 94 5.61 8.23 -4.07
CA PHE A 94 5.48 7.39 -2.86
C PHE A 94 6.83 6.82 -2.41
N ASP A 95 7.91 7.15 -3.11
CA ASP A 95 9.26 6.76 -2.71
C ASP A 95 9.62 7.36 -1.35
N ILE A 96 10.11 6.50 -0.45
CA ILE A 96 10.47 6.91 0.91
C ILE A 96 11.65 7.89 0.89
N GLY A 97 12.62 7.73 -0.02
CA GLY A 97 13.75 8.64 -0.16
C GLY A 97 13.32 10.06 -0.56
N TYR A 98 12.41 10.16 -1.52
CA TYR A 98 11.77 11.42 -1.90
C TYR A 98 11.03 12.04 -0.71
N LEU A 99 10.13 11.27 -0.07
CA LEU A 99 9.33 11.75 1.07
C LEU A 99 10.20 12.22 2.24
N LEU A 100 11.30 11.52 2.54
CA LEU A 100 12.24 11.91 3.60
C LEU A 100 12.90 13.27 3.36
N THR A 101 13.16 13.61 2.10
CA THR A 101 13.90 14.81 1.71
C THR A 101 12.98 16.02 1.43
N HIS A 102 11.69 15.78 1.21
CA HIS A 102 10.72 16.82 0.82
C HIS A 102 9.57 17.00 1.83
N SER A 103 9.53 16.21 2.92
CA SER A 103 8.56 16.36 4.01
C SER A 103 9.02 17.32 5.09
N SER A 104 8.09 18.14 5.60
CA SER A 104 8.28 18.84 6.88
C SER A 104 8.19 17.92 8.10
N ALA A 105 7.74 16.68 7.91
CA ALA A 105 7.68 15.62 8.92
C ALA A 105 8.34 14.32 8.39
N PRO A 106 9.68 14.27 8.27
CA PRO A 106 10.39 13.12 7.70
C PRO A 106 10.12 11.78 8.43
N ASN A 107 9.82 11.84 9.73
CA ASN A 107 9.43 10.67 10.52
C ASN A 107 8.15 9.97 10.02
N GLN A 108 7.33 10.65 9.21
CA GLN A 108 6.10 10.10 8.63
C GLN A 108 6.31 9.42 7.27
N ALA A 109 7.45 9.63 6.61
CA ALA A 109 7.72 9.15 5.26
C ALA A 109 7.54 7.64 5.11
N TYR A 110 8.08 6.86 6.06
CA TYR A 110 7.96 5.40 6.08
C TYR A 110 6.50 4.97 6.19
N SER A 111 5.76 5.49 7.17
CA SER A 111 4.35 5.14 7.39
C SER A 111 3.48 5.43 6.15
N TYR A 112 3.72 6.55 5.47
CA TYR A 112 2.99 6.87 4.25
C TYR A 112 3.35 5.94 3.08
N GLY A 113 4.65 5.73 2.82
CA GLY A 113 5.10 4.82 1.76
C GLY A 113 4.62 3.39 1.96
N PHE A 114 4.61 2.91 3.20
CA PHE A 114 4.07 1.59 3.57
C PHE A 114 2.57 1.49 3.32
N LEU A 115 1.80 2.49 3.75
CA LEU A 115 0.36 2.54 3.52
C LEU A 115 0.06 2.51 2.01
N MET A 116 0.72 3.35 1.23
CA MET A 116 0.50 3.41 -0.22
C MET A 116 0.86 2.11 -0.93
N SER A 117 1.92 1.42 -0.49
CA SER A 117 2.28 0.09 -1.02
C SER A 117 1.25 -0.98 -0.67
N MET A 118 0.70 -0.95 0.56
CA MET A 118 -0.41 -1.83 0.95
C MET A 118 -1.65 -1.59 0.08
N LEU A 119 -2.05 -0.32 -0.12
CA LEU A 119 -3.20 0.05 -0.94
C LEU A 119 -3.02 -0.37 -2.40
N GLN A 120 -1.82 -0.22 -2.95
CA GLN A 120 -1.51 -0.67 -4.31
C GLN A 120 -1.82 -2.16 -4.50
N TYR A 121 -1.46 -3.00 -3.52
CA TYR A 121 -1.81 -4.41 -3.56
C TYR A 121 -3.31 -4.64 -3.39
N GLN A 122 -3.92 -4.06 -2.36
CA GLN A 122 -5.35 -4.25 -2.03
C GLN A 122 -6.26 -3.82 -3.18
N CYS A 123 -5.88 -2.78 -3.92
CA CYS A 123 -6.62 -2.25 -5.07
C CYS A 123 -6.17 -2.81 -6.42
N GLY A 124 -5.12 -3.62 -6.43
CA GLY A 124 -4.63 -4.34 -7.60
C GLY A 124 -4.83 -5.84 -7.43
N ALA A 125 -3.73 -6.58 -7.25
CA ALA A 125 -3.73 -8.05 -7.21
C ALA A 125 -4.59 -8.65 -6.08
N GLY A 126 -4.77 -7.94 -4.97
CA GLY A 126 -5.58 -8.38 -3.84
C GLY A 126 -7.07 -8.08 -3.96
N PHE A 127 -7.50 -7.25 -4.93
CA PHE A 127 -8.84 -6.69 -4.97
C PHE A 127 -9.94 -7.77 -5.04
N TYR A 128 -9.82 -8.71 -5.98
CA TYR A 128 -10.84 -9.74 -6.18
C TYR A 128 -10.93 -10.71 -4.99
N LEU A 129 -9.80 -11.03 -4.34
CA LEU A 129 -9.82 -11.87 -3.13
C LEU A 129 -10.70 -11.27 -2.03
N ALA A 130 -10.62 -9.95 -1.81
CA ALA A 130 -11.42 -9.27 -0.80
C ALA A 130 -12.84 -8.92 -1.30
N SER A 131 -12.99 -8.51 -2.55
CA SER A 131 -14.29 -8.09 -3.12
C SER A 131 -15.24 -9.27 -3.30
N ASP A 132 -14.77 -10.41 -3.80
CA ASP A 132 -15.60 -11.60 -3.99
C ASP A 132 -16.07 -12.17 -2.64
N ASN A 133 -15.31 -11.90 -1.59
CA ASN A 133 -15.57 -12.32 -0.21
C ASN A 133 -15.97 -11.16 0.70
N TRP A 134 -16.58 -10.10 0.14
CA TRP A 134 -16.77 -8.83 0.85
C TRP A 134 -17.55 -8.96 2.17
N GLN A 135 -18.57 -9.82 2.24
CA GLN A 135 -19.32 -10.02 3.49
C GLN A 135 -18.41 -10.51 4.65
N CYS A 136 -17.45 -11.37 4.34
CA CYS A 136 -16.44 -11.80 5.30
C CYS A 136 -15.46 -10.69 5.63
N MET A 137 -14.97 -9.97 4.63
CA MET A 137 -14.07 -8.83 4.83
C MET A 137 -14.70 -7.73 5.69
N GLN A 138 -15.96 -7.39 5.46
CA GLN A 138 -16.67 -6.40 6.27
C GLN A 138 -16.78 -6.85 7.73
N ARG A 139 -17.09 -8.12 7.99
CA ARG A 139 -17.10 -8.69 9.36
C ARG A 139 -15.70 -8.68 9.99
N ILE A 140 -14.67 -8.99 9.21
CA ILE A 140 -13.26 -8.95 9.65
C ILE A 140 -12.89 -7.52 10.03
N TYR A 141 -13.11 -6.53 9.16
CA TYR A 141 -12.82 -5.14 9.50
C TYR A 141 -13.62 -4.68 10.72
N ASN A 142 -14.92 -4.96 10.79
CA ASN A 142 -15.73 -4.58 11.95
C ASN A 142 -15.23 -5.21 13.27
N GLY A 143 -14.86 -6.50 13.26
CA GLY A 143 -14.51 -7.25 14.47
C GLY A 143 -13.01 -7.35 14.80
N LYS A 144 -12.12 -7.07 13.85
CA LYS A 144 -10.66 -7.29 13.96
C LYS A 144 -9.83 -6.06 13.56
N ASN A 145 -10.44 -4.92 13.25
CA ASN A 145 -9.69 -3.71 12.87
C ASN A 145 -8.64 -3.31 13.93
N ALA A 146 -8.99 -3.33 15.21
CA ALA A 146 -8.04 -3.03 16.28
C ALA A 146 -6.84 -4.00 16.30
N THR A 147 -7.06 -5.28 16.00
CA THR A 147 -5.99 -6.28 15.88
C THR A 147 -5.10 -5.99 14.67
N MET A 148 -5.69 -5.72 13.51
CA MET A 148 -4.94 -5.35 12.30
C MET A 148 -4.10 -4.09 12.55
N TYR A 149 -4.70 -3.05 13.12
CA TYR A 149 -3.99 -1.84 13.50
C TYR A 149 -2.83 -2.14 14.46
N GLY A 150 -3.06 -2.98 15.48
CA GLY A 150 -2.02 -3.46 16.40
C GLY A 150 -0.84 -4.12 15.69
N CYS A 151 -1.09 -4.99 14.70
CA CYS A 151 -0.02 -5.62 13.92
C CYS A 151 0.87 -4.58 13.20
N ILE A 152 0.26 -3.53 12.64
CA ILE A 152 1.00 -2.43 11.99
C ILE A 152 1.81 -1.64 13.02
N THR A 153 1.20 -1.24 14.14
CA THR A 153 1.89 -0.43 15.15
C THR A 153 3.04 -1.19 15.78
N ASP A 154 2.85 -2.46 16.11
CA ASP A 154 3.89 -3.31 16.69
C ASP A 154 5.07 -3.46 15.74
N PHE A 155 4.82 -3.67 14.45
CA PHE A 155 5.87 -3.72 13.45
C PHE A 155 6.63 -2.40 13.35
N VAL A 156 5.93 -1.27 13.24
CA VAL A 156 6.57 0.04 13.10
C VAL A 156 7.45 0.34 14.31
N LEU A 157 6.95 0.13 15.53
CA LEU A 157 7.70 0.36 16.77
C LEU A 157 8.94 -0.54 16.86
N ASN A 158 8.77 -1.84 16.65
CA ASN A 158 9.87 -2.80 16.76
C ASN A 158 10.93 -2.60 15.66
N ALA A 159 10.50 -2.32 14.41
CA ALA A 159 11.42 -2.09 13.30
C ALA A 159 12.19 -0.77 13.44
N GLN A 160 11.62 0.23 14.11
CA GLN A 160 12.31 1.47 14.48
C GLN A 160 13.32 1.24 15.62
N GLU A 161 12.94 0.46 16.63
CA GLU A 161 13.80 0.17 17.79
C GLU A 161 15.00 -0.72 17.44
N ASP A 162 14.80 -1.80 16.66
CA ASP A 162 15.86 -2.70 16.22
C ASP A 162 15.77 -3.04 14.72
N PRO A 163 16.24 -2.14 13.84
CA PRO A 163 16.20 -2.36 12.39
C PRO A 163 16.93 -3.64 11.93
N LYS A 164 17.91 -4.15 12.70
CA LYS A 164 18.68 -5.36 12.35
C LYS A 164 17.80 -6.61 12.39
N ARG A 165 16.72 -6.59 13.18
CA ARG A 165 15.72 -7.65 13.25
C ARG A 165 14.53 -7.42 12.32
N GLY A 166 14.61 -6.43 11.43
CA GLY A 166 13.54 -6.05 10.50
C GLY A 166 12.84 -7.22 9.81
N CYS A 167 13.57 -8.16 9.20
CA CYS A 167 12.95 -9.32 8.53
C CYS A 167 12.20 -10.26 9.48
N ASN A 168 12.56 -10.31 10.76
CA ASN A 168 11.78 -11.06 11.76
C ASN A 168 10.47 -10.33 12.06
N TYR A 169 10.51 -9.01 12.19
CA TYR A 169 9.30 -8.20 12.41
C TYR A 169 8.37 -8.22 11.20
N VAL A 170 8.92 -8.27 9.97
CA VAL A 170 8.12 -8.51 8.75
C VAL A 170 7.36 -9.83 8.86
N GLN A 171 8.03 -10.93 9.20
CA GLN A 171 7.35 -12.22 9.39
C GLN A 171 6.29 -12.17 10.48
N THR A 172 6.61 -11.60 11.65
CA THR A 172 5.66 -11.48 12.76
C THR A 172 4.43 -10.67 12.36
N GLY A 173 4.62 -9.57 11.63
CA GLY A 173 3.51 -8.76 11.12
C GLY A 173 2.69 -9.49 10.06
N MET A 174 3.32 -10.20 9.12
CA MET A 174 2.63 -11.05 8.13
C MET A 174 1.76 -12.10 8.82
N ASP A 175 2.30 -12.81 9.81
CA ASP A 175 1.57 -13.82 10.58
C ASP A 175 0.40 -13.21 11.36
N CYS A 176 0.61 -12.03 11.95
CA CYS A 176 -0.40 -11.28 12.69
C CYS A 176 -1.56 -10.86 11.78
N PHE A 177 -1.26 -10.27 10.62
CA PHE A 177 -2.27 -9.82 9.65
C PHE A 177 -3.02 -10.98 9.02
N SER A 178 -2.31 -12.07 8.71
CA SER A 178 -2.91 -13.33 8.22
C SER A 178 -3.96 -13.86 9.20
N LYS A 179 -3.61 -13.95 10.49
CA LYS A 179 -4.53 -14.38 11.55
C LYS A 179 -5.67 -13.39 11.79
N ALA A 180 -5.43 -12.09 11.66
CA ALA A 180 -6.45 -11.07 11.81
C ALA A 180 -7.45 -11.06 10.64
N SER A 181 -7.06 -11.59 9.47
CA SER A 181 -7.84 -11.57 8.23
C SER A 181 -8.71 -12.82 8.02
N ILE A 182 -9.02 -13.56 9.09
CA ILE A 182 -9.90 -14.72 9.01
C ILE A 182 -10.87 -14.77 10.19
N LEU A 183 -12.08 -15.24 9.92
CA LEU A 183 -13.11 -15.53 10.92
C LEU A 183 -13.74 -16.90 10.62
N GLN A 184 -14.40 -17.49 11.62
CA GLN A 184 -15.13 -18.72 11.43
C GLN A 184 -16.19 -18.56 10.33
N GLY A 185 -16.21 -19.51 9.38
CA GLY A 185 -17.11 -19.52 8.24
C GLY A 185 -16.66 -18.63 7.07
N CYS A 186 -15.45 -18.07 7.12
CA CYS A 186 -14.86 -17.33 6.01
C CYS A 186 -13.79 -18.16 5.27
N PRO A 187 -13.57 -17.91 3.97
CA PRO A 187 -12.60 -18.64 3.16
C PRO A 187 -11.16 -18.39 3.60
N ASP A 188 -10.34 -19.43 3.53
CA ASP A 188 -8.93 -19.39 3.94
C ASP A 188 -8.06 -18.50 3.04
N GLU A 189 -8.50 -18.22 1.81
CA GLU A 189 -7.88 -17.26 0.91
C GLU A 189 -7.76 -15.85 1.53
N LEU A 190 -8.61 -15.51 2.51
CA LEU A 190 -8.52 -14.22 3.22
C LEU A 190 -7.29 -14.15 4.15
N LYS A 191 -6.76 -15.30 4.60
CA LYS A 191 -5.46 -15.36 5.30
C LYS A 191 -4.34 -14.90 4.37
N TYR A 192 -4.36 -15.37 3.12
CA TYR A 192 -3.40 -14.94 2.11
C TYR A 192 -3.54 -13.45 1.81
N TYR A 193 -4.77 -12.96 1.62
CA TYR A 193 -5.03 -11.52 1.44
C TYR A 193 -4.43 -10.67 2.58
N GLY A 194 -4.65 -11.08 3.83
CA GLY A 194 -4.08 -10.41 5.00
C GLY A 194 -2.57 -10.43 5.02
N CYS A 195 -1.98 -11.62 4.85
CA CYS A 195 -0.54 -11.82 4.81
C CYS A 195 0.11 -10.93 3.75
N GLU A 196 -0.38 -10.98 2.50
CA GLU A 196 0.23 -10.29 1.38
C GLU A 196 0.01 -8.77 1.48
N SER A 197 -1.13 -8.32 2.03
CA SER A 197 -1.32 -6.90 2.36
C SER A 197 -0.20 -6.39 3.27
N PHE A 198 0.16 -7.15 4.30
CA PHE A 198 1.23 -6.78 5.21
C PHE A 198 2.63 -6.92 4.60
N ARG A 199 2.84 -7.98 3.81
CA ARG A 199 4.09 -8.17 3.09
C ARG A 199 4.39 -6.95 2.21
N GLN A 200 3.38 -6.48 1.47
CA GLN A 200 3.43 -5.30 0.61
C GLN A 200 3.61 -4.02 1.43
N TYR A 201 2.90 -3.87 2.55
CA TYR A 201 3.11 -2.78 3.51
C TYR A 201 4.59 -2.62 3.89
N SER A 202 5.29 -3.72 4.18
CA SER A 202 6.70 -3.68 4.60
C SER A 202 7.72 -3.57 3.46
N LEU A 203 7.31 -3.88 2.23
CA LEU A 203 8.19 -4.03 1.07
C LEU A 203 9.04 -2.79 0.76
N PRO A 204 8.54 -1.55 0.87
CA PRO A 204 9.33 -0.35 0.55
C PRO A 204 10.64 -0.22 1.35
N GLN A 205 10.69 -0.72 2.60
CA GLN A 205 11.93 -0.72 3.41
C GLN A 205 12.60 -2.10 3.44
N PHE A 206 11.81 -3.17 3.35
CA PHE A 206 12.27 -4.54 3.64
C PHE A 206 12.20 -5.48 2.44
N ALA A 207 12.31 -4.96 1.21
CA ALA A 207 12.26 -5.71 -0.04
C ALA A 207 13.22 -6.92 -0.12
N ARG A 208 14.31 -6.92 0.66
CA ARG A 208 15.30 -8.01 0.71
C ARG A 208 14.92 -9.17 1.64
N CYS A 209 13.84 -9.04 2.41
CA CYS A 209 13.37 -10.13 3.25
C CYS A 209 12.70 -11.19 2.38
N ASP A 210 13.33 -12.36 2.26
CA ASP A 210 12.80 -13.51 1.50
C ASP A 210 11.69 -14.22 2.28
N LYS A 211 10.56 -13.53 2.47
CA LYS A 211 9.36 -14.03 3.14
C LYS A 211 8.21 -14.04 2.15
N GLN A 212 7.45 -15.14 2.13
CA GLN A 212 6.33 -15.33 1.21
C GLN A 212 5.07 -15.71 1.97
N CYS A 213 3.92 -15.31 1.42
CA CYS A 213 2.63 -15.76 1.90
C CYS A 213 2.28 -17.08 1.23
N SER A 214 1.91 -18.08 2.01
CA SER A 214 1.41 -19.36 1.50
C SER A 214 -0.09 -19.26 1.22
N ILE A 215 -0.51 -19.84 0.09
CA ILE A 215 -1.91 -20.20 -0.14
C ILE A 215 -2.04 -21.63 0.35
N ASP A 216 -2.95 -21.90 1.29
CA ASP A 216 -3.24 -23.27 1.71
C ASP A 216 -4.05 -23.95 0.59
N THR A 217 -3.39 -24.52 -0.41
CA THR A 217 -4.02 -25.07 -1.62
C THR A 217 -4.74 -26.40 -1.39
N GLN A 218 -5.12 -26.73 -0.15
CA GLN A 218 -5.77 -28.01 0.17
C GLN A 218 -7.13 -28.22 -0.52
N TYR A 219 -7.70 -27.22 -1.18
CA TYR A 219 -9.01 -27.30 -1.85
C TYR A 219 -9.02 -27.06 -3.37
N ARG A 220 -7.88 -27.19 -4.07
CA ARG A 220 -7.87 -27.31 -5.56
C ARG A 220 -7.90 -28.78 -6.01
N GLY A 221 -8.86 -29.52 -5.47
CA GLY A 221 -9.19 -30.88 -5.88
C GLY A 221 -10.67 -30.97 -6.27
N ILE A 222 -11.04 -30.33 -7.37
CA ILE A 222 -12.22 -30.67 -8.19
C ILE A 222 -11.79 -30.56 -9.65
#